data_AF-A0A6J1CX57-F1
#
_entry.id   AF-A0A6J1CX57-F1
#
_cell.length_a   1.000
_cell.length_b   1.000
_cell.length_c   1.000
_cell.angle_alpha   90.00
_cell.angle_beta   90.00
_cell.angle_gamma   90.00
#
_symmetry.space_group_name_H-M   'P 1'
#
loop_
_entity.id
_entity.type
_entity.pdbx_description
1 polymer ?
#
loop_
_entity_poly.entity_id
_entity_poly.type
_entity_poly.pdbx_seq_one_letter_code
_entity_poly.pdbx_strand_id
1 'polypeptide(L)'
;MKSVPESVSSFSSVSSIVGVDESSTLIPGLPNDVAALVLSFVPYSHHARLKSTSKSWRLFFSSKALISLRFTHQNSLSQLLCLFPQDPLIASPFLFDPQALAWCPLPPMPCNPHVYGLCNFTPISLGPHLYVIGGSLFDTRSYPMDRPSSSSSAFRFDFYTSSWETISPMLSPQG
;
A
#
# COMPACT_ATOMS: atom_id res chain seq x y z
N MET A 1 -44.86 -12.72 -19.47
CA MET A 1 -44.11 -12.48 -18.22
C MET A 1 -42.64 -12.72 -18.51
N LYS A 2 -41.82 -11.66 -18.61
CA LYS A 2 -40.37 -11.78 -18.78
C LYS A 2 -39.74 -11.76 -17.39
N SER A 3 -39.02 -12.82 -17.05
CA SER A 3 -38.26 -12.95 -15.81
C SER A 3 -37.09 -11.96 -15.79
N VAL A 4 -36.91 -11.31 -14.64
CA VAL A 4 -35.75 -10.47 -14.30
C VAL A 4 -34.58 -11.40 -13.99
N PRO A 5 -33.34 -11.15 -14.47
CA PRO A 5 -32.21 -11.97 -14.08
C PRO A 5 -31.69 -11.56 -12.70
N GLU A 6 -31.46 -12.57 -11.86
CA GLU A 6 -30.94 -12.47 -10.49
C GLU A 6 -29.49 -11.94 -10.48
N SER A 7 -29.29 -10.77 -9.87
CA SER A 7 -27.99 -10.13 -9.61
C SER A 7 -27.32 -10.61 -8.31
N VAL A 8 -27.70 -11.80 -7.81
CA VAL A 8 -27.38 -12.26 -6.44
C VAL A 8 -25.93 -12.80 -6.31
N SER A 9 -25.26 -13.10 -7.42
CA SER A 9 -23.92 -13.72 -7.42
C SER A 9 -22.78 -12.79 -7.00
N SER A 10 -22.94 -11.47 -7.15
CA SER A 10 -21.88 -10.49 -6.84
C SER A 10 -21.85 -10.12 -5.35
N PHE A 11 -22.99 -10.22 -4.65
CA PHE A 11 -23.14 -9.81 -3.26
C PHE A 11 -22.39 -10.71 -2.28
N SER A 12 -22.53 -12.04 -2.42
CA SER A 12 -21.85 -13.01 -1.53
C SER A 12 -20.31 -12.93 -1.64
N SER A 13 -19.83 -12.48 -2.79
CA SER A 13 -18.39 -12.36 -3.08
C SER A 13 -17.78 -11.15 -2.39
N VAL A 14 -18.50 -10.02 -2.26
CA VAL A 14 -17.97 -8.82 -1.60
C VAL A 14 -18.03 -8.97 -0.08
N SER A 15 -19.14 -9.46 0.49
CA SER A 15 -19.29 -9.65 1.95
C SER A 15 -18.19 -10.56 2.53
N SER A 16 -17.85 -11.64 1.81
CA SER A 16 -16.80 -12.58 2.21
C SER A 16 -15.38 -11.98 2.12
N ILE A 17 -15.12 -11.03 1.22
CA ILE A 17 -13.81 -10.35 1.07
C ILE A 17 -13.63 -9.23 2.11
N VAL A 18 -14.72 -8.55 2.49
CA VAL A 18 -14.65 -7.38 3.37
C VAL A 18 -14.58 -7.80 4.86
N GLY A 19 -14.99 -9.02 5.22
CA GLY A 19 -14.97 -9.50 6.61
C GLY A 19 -15.84 -8.65 7.55
N VAL A 20 -16.79 -7.92 6.96
CA VAL A 20 -17.75 -7.06 7.63
C VAL A 20 -18.97 -7.92 7.91
N ASP A 21 -19.38 -7.98 9.17
CA ASP A 21 -20.62 -8.66 9.56
C ASP A 21 -21.75 -8.16 8.65
N GLU A 22 -22.51 -9.07 8.03
CA GLU A 22 -23.57 -8.77 7.05
C GLU A 22 -24.57 -7.71 7.56
N SER A 23 -24.66 -7.55 8.88
CA SER A 23 -25.50 -6.56 9.56
C SER A 23 -24.95 -5.12 9.57
N SER A 24 -23.66 -4.93 9.29
CA SER A 24 -22.98 -3.64 9.43
C SER A 24 -22.91 -2.87 8.11
N THR A 25 -23.68 -1.78 8.05
CA THR A 25 -23.73 -0.91 6.87
C THR A 25 -22.46 -0.05 6.79
N LEU A 26 -21.92 0.10 5.56
CA LEU A 26 -20.80 1.00 5.29
C LEU A 26 -21.28 2.45 5.30
N ILE A 27 -22.26 2.79 4.47
CA ILE A 27 -22.86 4.13 4.41
C ILE A 27 -24.37 3.98 4.65
N PRO A 28 -24.92 4.63 5.69
CA PRO A 28 -26.36 4.57 5.95
C PRO A 28 -27.17 5.03 4.73
N GLY A 29 -28.19 4.26 4.37
CA GLY A 29 -29.06 4.56 3.23
C GLY A 29 -28.51 4.12 1.86
N LEU A 30 -27.34 3.49 1.80
CA LEU A 30 -26.78 2.90 0.58
C LEU A 30 -26.59 1.38 0.71
N PRO A 31 -26.81 0.63 -0.38
CA PRO A 31 -26.32 -0.75 -0.50
C PRO A 31 -24.80 -0.84 -0.30
N ASN A 32 -24.32 -1.91 0.35
CA ASN A 32 -22.91 -2.05 0.75
C ASN A 32 -21.95 -2.14 -0.45
N ASP A 33 -22.37 -2.73 -1.57
CA ASP A 33 -21.61 -2.78 -2.82
C ASP A 33 -21.40 -1.37 -3.41
N VAL A 34 -22.44 -0.56 -3.47
CA VAL A 34 -22.37 0.84 -3.90
C VAL A 34 -21.52 1.66 -2.94
N ALA A 35 -21.72 1.49 -1.64
CA ALA A 35 -20.93 2.17 -0.62
C ALA A 35 -19.44 1.80 -0.70
N ALA A 36 -19.12 0.52 -0.87
CA ALA A 36 -17.75 0.02 -1.05
C ALA A 36 -17.12 0.61 -2.31
N LEU A 37 -17.86 0.65 -3.42
CA LEU A 37 -17.41 1.27 -4.67
C LEU A 37 -17.11 2.76 -4.46
N VAL A 38 -18.01 3.52 -3.82
CA VAL A 38 -17.80 4.93 -3.47
C VAL A 38 -16.54 5.12 -2.63
N LEU A 39 -16.38 4.32 -1.56
CA LEU A 39 -15.21 4.40 -0.68
C LEU A 39 -13.91 4.00 -1.40
N SER A 40 -13.98 3.12 -2.41
CA SER A 40 -12.79 2.71 -3.19
C SER A 40 -12.15 3.87 -3.93
N PHE A 41 -12.93 4.87 -4.34
CA PHE A 41 -12.45 6.08 -5.03
C PHE A 41 -11.72 7.07 -4.13
N VAL A 42 -11.76 6.89 -2.80
CA VAL A 42 -11.14 7.84 -1.88
C VAL A 42 -9.61 7.74 -1.95
N PRO A 43 -8.86 8.83 -2.20
CA PRO A 43 -7.39 8.81 -2.23
C PRO A 43 -6.75 8.29 -0.93
N TYR A 44 -5.57 7.67 -1.04
CA TYR A 44 -4.83 7.11 0.12
C TYR A 44 -4.56 8.15 1.22
N SER A 45 -4.36 9.43 0.85
CA SER A 45 -4.14 10.54 1.78
C SER A 45 -5.25 10.74 2.82
N HIS A 46 -6.46 10.25 2.55
CA HIS A 46 -7.60 10.36 3.46
C HIS A 46 -7.87 9.09 4.27
N HIS A 47 -7.24 7.97 3.94
CA HIS A 47 -7.55 6.66 4.54
C HIS A 47 -7.34 6.65 6.04
N ALA A 48 -6.26 7.22 6.56
CA ALA A 48 -5.98 7.24 8.00
C ALA A 48 -7.11 7.92 8.80
N ARG A 49 -7.60 9.07 8.30
CA ARG A 49 -8.72 9.80 8.91
C ARG A 49 -10.04 9.06 8.76
N LEU A 50 -10.25 8.36 7.64
CA LEU A 50 -11.47 7.59 7.42
C LEU A 50 -11.51 6.28 8.22
N LYS A 51 -10.36 5.64 8.47
CA LYS A 51 -10.26 4.46 9.34
C LYS A 51 -10.61 4.76 10.80
N SER A 52 -10.68 6.02 11.23
CA SER A 52 -11.09 6.39 12.59
C SER A 52 -12.58 6.72 12.74
N THR A 53 -13.35 6.80 11.66
CA THR A 53 -14.77 7.21 11.74
C THR A 53 -15.67 6.09 12.25
N SER A 54 -15.49 4.86 11.78
CA SER A 54 -16.29 3.70 12.19
C SER A 54 -15.50 2.39 12.07
N LYS A 55 -15.98 1.34 12.77
CA LYS A 55 -15.40 -0.01 12.66
C LYS A 55 -15.56 -0.58 11.25
N SER A 56 -16.71 -0.38 10.60
CA SER A 56 -16.96 -0.87 9.24
C SER A 56 -16.03 -0.24 8.21
N TRP A 57 -15.77 1.08 8.32
CA TRP A 57 -14.82 1.77 7.44
C TRP A 57 -13.39 1.31 7.70
N ARG A 58 -12.99 1.15 8.97
CA ARG A 58 -11.68 0.63 9.33
C ARG A 58 -11.43 -0.75 8.71
N LEU A 59 -12.40 -1.65 8.80
CA LEU A 59 -12.33 -2.99 8.22
C LEU A 59 -12.23 -2.90 6.70
N PHE A 60 -13.11 -2.13 6.04
CA PHE A 60 -13.08 -1.96 4.59
C PHE A 60 -11.74 -1.44 4.07
N PHE A 61 -11.23 -0.33 4.61
CA PHE A 61 -9.95 0.27 4.20
C PHE A 61 -8.71 -0.56 4.58
N SER A 62 -8.87 -1.63 5.35
CA SER A 62 -7.78 -2.56 5.70
C SER A 62 -7.96 -3.94 5.05
N SER A 63 -8.99 -4.10 4.21
CA SER A 63 -9.33 -5.36 3.55
C SER A 63 -8.80 -5.42 2.14
N LYS A 64 -8.78 -6.63 1.57
CA LYS A 64 -8.42 -6.83 0.16
C LYS A 64 -9.44 -6.26 -0.82
N ALA A 65 -10.69 -6.05 -0.36
CA ALA A 65 -11.78 -5.57 -1.20
C ALA A 65 -11.47 -4.22 -1.85
N LEU A 66 -10.80 -3.31 -1.12
CA LEU A 66 -10.46 -1.99 -1.63
C LEU A 66 -9.64 -2.08 -2.91
N ILE A 67 -8.52 -2.81 -2.86
CA ILE A 67 -7.60 -2.87 -4.00
C ILE A 67 -8.22 -3.69 -5.13
N SER A 68 -8.95 -4.76 -4.82
CA SER A 68 -9.72 -5.51 -5.83
C SER A 68 -10.73 -4.63 -6.57
N LEU A 69 -11.50 -3.80 -5.86
CA LEU A 69 -12.43 -2.85 -6.47
C LEU A 69 -11.70 -1.82 -7.34
N ARG A 70 -10.55 -1.32 -6.89
CA ARG A 70 -9.74 -0.42 -7.70
C ARG A 70 -9.23 -1.07 -8.98
N PHE A 71 -8.77 -2.32 -8.91
CA PHE A 71 -8.31 -3.04 -10.10
C PHE A 71 -9.45 -3.31 -11.09
N THR A 72 -10.65 -3.64 -10.60
CA THR A 72 -11.83 -3.88 -11.45
C THR A 72 -12.32 -2.60 -12.12
N HIS A 73 -12.22 -1.46 -11.42
CA HIS A 73 -12.67 -0.16 -11.93
C HIS A 73 -11.48 0.72 -12.28
N GLN A 74 -11.02 0.63 -13.54
CA GLN A 74 -9.83 1.35 -14.04
C GLN A 74 -9.83 2.86 -13.76
N ASN A 75 -10.99 3.51 -13.72
CA ASN A 75 -11.13 4.94 -13.36
C ASN A 75 -10.77 5.24 -11.88
N SER A 76 -10.63 4.23 -11.04
CA SER A 76 -10.23 4.30 -9.63
C SER A 76 -8.73 4.03 -9.42
N LEU A 77 -8.01 3.61 -10.46
CA LEU A 77 -6.56 3.41 -10.41
C LEU A 77 -5.85 4.75 -10.61
N SER A 78 -5.49 5.39 -9.51
CA SER A 78 -4.51 6.47 -9.57
C SER A 78 -3.12 5.88 -9.83
N GLN A 79 -2.38 6.49 -10.78
CA GLN A 79 -0.96 6.21 -10.99
C GLN A 79 -0.15 6.87 -9.87
N LEU A 80 0.03 6.14 -8.78
CA LEU A 80 0.68 6.66 -7.60
C LEU A 80 2.19 6.69 -7.78
N LEU A 81 2.82 7.75 -7.31
CA LEU A 81 4.27 7.90 -7.29
C LEU A 81 4.78 7.69 -5.86
N CYS A 82 5.64 6.70 -5.65
CA CYS A 82 6.34 6.54 -4.38
C CYS A 82 7.70 7.24 -4.46
N LEU A 83 7.95 8.17 -3.53
CA LEU A 83 9.10 9.04 -3.52
C LEU A 83 9.87 8.87 -2.22
N PHE A 84 11.19 8.74 -2.36
CA PHE A 84 12.13 8.60 -1.25
C PHE A 84 12.94 9.90 -1.17
N PRO A 85 12.59 10.82 -0.26
CA PRO A 85 13.20 12.15 -0.23
C PRO A 85 14.66 12.14 0.24
N GLN A 86 15.03 11.15 1.06
CA GLN A 86 16.36 10.93 1.59
C GLN A 86 16.53 9.42 1.88
N ASP A 87 17.65 9.06 2.51
CA ASP A 87 17.85 7.81 3.23
C ASP A 87 16.57 7.36 3.97
N PRO A 88 15.99 6.21 3.59
CA PRO A 88 14.75 5.71 4.18
C PRO A 88 14.88 5.32 5.66
N LEU A 89 16.10 5.29 6.23
CA LEU A 89 16.33 5.19 7.67
C LEU A 89 15.94 6.46 8.43
N ILE A 90 16.10 7.63 7.81
CA ILE A 90 15.98 8.94 8.45
C ILE A 90 14.61 9.55 8.15
N ALA A 91 14.16 9.40 6.90
CA ALA A 91 12.92 10.01 6.43
C ALA A 91 11.95 8.96 5.89
N SER A 92 10.69 9.08 6.30
CA SER A 92 9.61 8.29 5.72
C SER A 92 9.48 8.56 4.21
N PRO A 93 9.27 7.51 3.40
CA PRO A 93 8.86 7.68 2.01
C PRO A 93 7.47 8.34 1.93
N PHE A 94 7.17 8.92 0.78
CA PHE A 94 5.87 9.54 0.51
C PHE A 94 5.23 8.96 -0.73
N LEU A 95 3.92 8.79 -0.69
CA LEU A 95 3.09 8.49 -1.84
C LEU A 95 2.46 9.79 -2.34
N PHE A 96 2.59 10.07 -3.62
CA PHE A 96 1.91 11.17 -4.29
C PHE A 96 0.85 10.62 -5.24
N ASP A 97 -0.36 11.17 -5.14
CA ASP A 97 -1.48 10.91 -6.03
C ASP A 97 -1.64 12.09 -6.99
N PRO A 98 -1.27 11.95 -8.28
CA PRO A 98 -1.38 13.03 -9.26
C PRO A 98 -2.82 13.45 -9.57
N GLN A 99 -3.79 12.56 -9.39
CA GLN A 99 -5.20 12.87 -9.65
C GLN A 99 -5.81 13.67 -8.50
N ALA A 100 -5.49 13.28 -7.26
CA ALA A 100 -5.95 13.99 -6.07
C ALA A 100 -5.08 15.20 -5.69
N LEU A 101 -3.93 15.36 -6.35
CA LEU A 101 -2.87 16.32 -5.99
C LEU A 101 -2.52 16.27 -4.51
N ALA A 102 -2.46 15.05 -3.97
CA ALA A 102 -2.36 14.80 -2.54
C ALA A 102 -1.16 13.93 -2.19
N TRP A 103 -0.57 14.24 -1.04
CA TRP A 103 0.53 13.49 -0.45
C TRP A 103 0.02 12.60 0.68
N CYS A 104 0.56 11.39 0.77
CA CYS A 104 0.31 10.45 1.85
C CYS A 104 1.66 9.93 2.37
N PRO A 105 2.05 10.21 3.62
CA PRO A 105 3.26 9.62 4.18
C PRO A 105 3.11 8.09 4.27
N LEU A 106 4.18 7.38 3.96
CA LEU A 106 4.30 5.95 4.23
C LEU A 106 5.00 5.74 5.57
N PRO A 107 4.76 4.60 6.26
CA PRO A 107 5.58 4.24 7.41
C PRO A 107 7.06 4.15 7.02
N PRO A 108 7.98 4.38 7.97
CA PRO A 108 9.41 4.26 7.72
C PRO A 108 9.78 2.83 7.32
N MET A 109 10.81 2.69 6.48
CA MET A 109 11.30 1.37 6.09
C MET A 109 12.04 0.69 7.26
N PRO A 110 11.96 -0.65 7.39
CA PRO A 110 12.61 -1.40 8.45
C PRO A 110 14.09 -1.65 8.10
N CYS A 111 14.82 -0.58 7.81
CA CYS A 111 16.23 -0.65 7.45
C CYS A 111 17.11 -0.98 8.68
N ASN A 112 18.31 -1.51 8.43
CA ASN A 112 19.24 -1.89 9.49
C ASN A 112 19.85 -0.63 10.14
N PRO A 113 19.80 -0.46 11.48
CA PRO A 113 20.27 0.75 12.16
C PRO A 113 21.80 0.91 12.20
N HIS A 114 22.57 -0.09 11.78
CA HIS A 114 24.04 -0.05 11.76
C HIS A 114 24.63 0.37 10.40
N VAL A 115 23.78 0.52 9.40
CA VAL A 115 24.14 1.03 8.09
C VAL A 115 23.39 2.34 7.87
N TYR A 116 23.87 3.17 6.95
CA TYR A 116 23.23 4.45 6.63
C TYR A 116 23.41 4.77 5.15
N GLY A 117 22.68 5.78 4.68
CA GLY A 117 22.76 6.31 3.34
C GLY A 117 22.26 5.35 2.27
N LEU A 118 21.23 4.54 2.55
CA LEU A 118 20.69 3.61 1.56
C LEU A 118 20.17 4.40 0.35
N CYS A 119 20.83 4.24 -0.79
CA CYS A 119 20.53 4.93 -2.05
C CYS A 119 20.71 3.98 -3.24
N ASN A 120 20.47 4.45 -4.47
CA ASN A 120 20.62 3.67 -5.72
C ASN A 120 19.90 2.30 -5.73
N PHE A 121 18.91 2.10 -4.86
CA PHE A 121 18.08 0.91 -4.85
C PHE A 121 17.13 0.93 -6.05
N THR A 122 16.60 -0.25 -6.38
CA THR A 122 15.61 -0.40 -7.44
C THR A 122 14.21 -0.52 -6.83
N PRO A 123 13.33 0.48 -7.04
CA PRO A 123 11.93 0.39 -6.67
C PRO A 123 11.13 -0.32 -7.79
N ILE A 124 10.25 -1.26 -7.43
CA ILE A 124 9.41 -2.00 -8.37
C ILE A 124 8.00 -2.13 -7.80
N SER A 125 6.97 -1.69 -8.53
CA SER A 125 5.58 -1.93 -8.17
C SER A 125 5.07 -3.23 -8.80
N LEU A 126 4.50 -4.13 -8.00
CA LEU A 126 3.86 -5.35 -8.50
C LEU A 126 2.56 -5.62 -7.73
N GLY A 127 1.43 -5.48 -8.44
CA GLY A 127 0.11 -5.63 -7.86
C GLY A 127 -0.12 -4.63 -6.71
N PRO A 128 -0.58 -5.08 -5.53
CA PRO A 128 -0.81 -4.24 -4.35
C PRO A 128 0.46 -4.02 -3.51
N HIS A 129 1.64 -4.23 -4.07
CA HIS A 129 2.89 -4.14 -3.34
C HIS A 129 3.91 -3.24 -4.05
N LEU A 130 4.74 -2.59 -3.25
CA LEU A 130 5.94 -1.90 -3.69
C LEU A 130 7.16 -2.63 -3.14
N TYR A 131 8.10 -2.96 -4.00
CA TYR A 131 9.36 -3.59 -3.65
C TYR A 131 10.49 -2.58 -3.73
N VAL A 132 11.40 -2.63 -2.77
CA VAL A 132 12.65 -1.88 -2.77
C VAL A 132 13.77 -2.89 -2.63
N ILE A 133 14.63 -2.99 -3.64
CA ILE A 133 15.60 -4.08 -3.78
C ILE A 133 17.00 -3.51 -4.02
N GLY A 134 17.98 -4.03 -3.28
CA GLY A 134 19.38 -3.67 -3.40
C GLY A 134 19.68 -2.25 -2.91
N GLY A 135 20.58 -1.58 -3.61
CA GLY A 135 21.07 -0.23 -3.31
C GLY A 135 22.50 -0.23 -2.77
N SER A 136 23.07 0.95 -2.65
CA SER A 136 24.37 1.19 -2.02
C SER A 136 24.14 1.73 -0.60
N LEU A 137 24.94 1.29 0.36
CA LEU A 137 24.90 1.75 1.74
C LEU A 137 26.30 1.91 2.33
N PHE A 138 26.40 2.62 3.44
CA PHE A 138 27.63 2.78 4.20
C PHE A 138 27.49 2.04 5.54
N ASP A 139 28.53 1.29 5.92
CA ASP A 139 28.57 0.59 7.20
C ASP A 139 29.27 1.48 8.23
N THR A 140 28.61 1.74 9.36
CA THR A 140 29.18 2.54 10.45
C THR A 140 30.38 1.87 11.14
N ARG A 141 30.63 0.60 10.84
CA ARG A 141 31.69 -0.23 11.42
C ARG A 141 32.82 -0.52 10.45
N SER A 142 32.71 -0.12 9.19
CA SER A 142 33.73 -0.39 8.18
C SER A 142 34.79 0.70 8.15
N TYR A 143 36.03 0.32 7.84
CA TYR A 143 37.12 1.26 7.57
C TYR A 143 37.69 1.02 6.17
N PRO A 144 37.88 2.06 5.35
CA PRO A 144 37.49 3.45 5.58
C PRO A 144 35.96 3.66 5.48
N MET A 145 35.44 4.61 6.27
CA MET A 145 33.99 4.86 6.48
C MET A 145 33.23 5.31 5.22
N ASP A 146 33.93 5.80 4.20
CA ASP A 146 33.33 6.40 2.99
C ASP A 146 33.26 5.43 1.80
N ARG A 147 33.42 4.13 2.03
CA ARG A 147 33.32 3.13 0.97
C ARG A 147 31.88 2.60 0.88
N PRO A 148 31.13 2.92 -0.21
CA PRO A 148 29.82 2.33 -0.40
C PRO A 148 29.95 0.82 -0.61
N SER A 149 29.08 0.09 0.07
CA SER A 149 28.90 -1.35 -0.11
C SER A 149 27.57 -1.61 -0.79
N SER A 150 27.57 -2.43 -1.83
CA SER A 150 26.33 -2.88 -2.45
C SER A 150 25.52 -3.71 -1.45
N SER A 151 24.20 -3.54 -1.48
CA SER A 151 23.25 -4.20 -0.59
C SER A 151 22.54 -5.32 -1.33
N SER A 152 22.29 -6.44 -0.65
CA SER A 152 21.37 -7.48 -1.10
C SER A 152 20.00 -7.38 -0.42
N SER A 153 19.78 -6.36 0.43
CA SER A 153 18.52 -6.23 1.16
C SER A 153 17.34 -6.04 0.21
N ALA A 154 16.19 -6.59 0.59
CA ALA A 154 14.96 -6.44 -0.15
C ALA A 154 13.81 -6.22 0.83
N PHE A 155 12.94 -5.29 0.48
CA PHE A 155 11.81 -4.86 1.28
C PHE A 155 10.54 -4.86 0.44
N ARG A 156 9.41 -5.17 1.06
CA ARG A 156 8.08 -5.11 0.46
C ARG A 156 7.17 -4.23 1.31
N PHE A 157 6.59 -3.21 0.72
CA PHE A 157 5.46 -2.49 1.27
C PHE A 157 4.16 -3.14 0.79
N ASP A 158 3.26 -3.42 1.72
CA ASP A 158 1.93 -3.94 1.45
C ASP A 158 0.88 -2.84 1.63
N PHE A 159 0.16 -2.50 0.56
CA PHE A 159 -0.88 -1.47 0.57
C PHE A 159 -2.16 -1.90 1.32
N TYR A 160 -2.38 -3.19 1.57
CA TYR A 160 -3.50 -3.69 2.38
C TYR A 160 -3.29 -3.37 3.86
N THR A 161 -2.13 -3.75 4.39
CA THR A 161 -1.78 -3.57 5.80
C THR A 161 -1.14 -2.21 6.06
N SER A 162 -0.76 -1.48 5.01
CA SER A 162 0.00 -0.23 5.09
C SER A 162 1.27 -0.40 5.93
N SER A 163 2.03 -1.47 5.68
CA SER A 163 3.22 -1.82 6.44
C SER A 163 4.34 -2.32 5.53
N TRP A 164 5.58 -2.12 5.98
CA TRP A 164 6.76 -2.71 5.37
C TRP A 164 7.08 -4.07 5.98
N GLU A 165 7.66 -4.94 5.17
CA GLU A 165 8.21 -6.23 5.55
C GLU A 165 9.59 -6.41 4.91
N THR A 166 10.53 -6.97 5.66
CA THR A 166 11.82 -7.42 5.11
C THR A 166 11.61 -8.79 4.46
N ILE A 167 11.96 -8.91 3.19
CA ILE A 167 11.83 -10.16 2.43
C ILE A 167 13.20 -10.80 2.19
N SER A 168 13.21 -11.99 1.57
CA SER A 168 14.44 -12.70 1.26
C SER A 168 15.43 -11.81 0.48
N PRO A 169 16.72 -11.78 0.89
CA PRO A 169 17.72 -10.97 0.22
C PRO A 169 18.02 -11.48 -1.19
N MET A 170 18.59 -10.61 -2.01
CA MET A 170 19.13 -10.96 -3.33
C MET A 170 20.27 -11.98 -3.21
N LEU A 171 20.40 -12.83 -4.22
CA LEU A 171 21.52 -13.80 -4.31
C LEU A 171 22.89 -13.12 -4.36
N SER A 172 22.96 -11.95 -5.01
CA SER A 172 24.13 -11.09 -5.05
C SER A 172 23.73 -9.66 -4.69
N PRO A 173 24.55 -8.95 -3.89
CA PRO A 173 24.33 -7.52 -3.64
C PRO A 173 24.40 -6.71 -4.94
N GLN A 174 23.55 -5.70 -5.07
CA GLN A 174 23.49 -4.79 -6.23
C GLN A 174 23.37 -3.35 -5.74
N GLY A 175 24.12 -2.43 -6.33
CA GLY A 175 24.11 -1.01 -5.98
C GLY A 175 25.46 -0.35 -6.15
#